data_AF-A0A2P5MWC3-F1
#
_entry.id   AF-A0A2P5MWC3-F1
#
_cell.length_a   1.000
_cell.length_b   1.000
_cell.length_c   1.000
_cell.angle_alpha   90.00
_cell.angle_beta   90.00
_cell.angle_gamma   90.00
#
_symmetry.space_group_name_H-M   'P 1'
#
loop_
_entity.id
_entity.type
_entity.pdbx_description
1 polymer ?
#
loop_
_entity_poly.entity_id
_entity_poly.type
_entity_poly.pdbx_seq_one_letter_code
_entity_poly.pdbx_strand_id
1 'polypeptide(L)' 'MIAYVVQFHDAFGHRDVRKVSRSSAGAEAYIISTLASASATDIVWESNRTYCTALARVRGPQGGFELVSYSIEEHAVID' A
#
# COMPACT_ATOMS: atom_id res chain seq x y z
N MET A 1 -17.84 -2.77 13.94
CA MET A 1 -17.78 -2.61 12.45
C MET A 1 -16.40 -3.03 11.99
N ILE A 2 -16.20 -3.61 10.80
CA ILE A 2 -14.85 -3.97 10.32
C ILE A 2 -14.30 -2.84 9.45
N ALA A 3 -13.03 -2.49 9.64
CA ALA A 3 -12.27 -1.56 8.82
C ALA A 3 -11.02 -2.25 8.25
N TYR A 4 -10.62 -1.84 7.05
CA TYR A 4 -9.43 -2.34 6.37
C TYR A 4 -8.45 -1.19 6.23
N VAL A 5 -7.34 -1.25 6.97
CA VAL A 5 -6.33 -0.20 7.06
C VAL A 5 -5.20 -0.52 6.09
N VAL A 6 -4.94 0.38 5.15
CA VAL A 6 -3.79 0.31 4.25
C VAL A 6 -2.60 1.00 4.93
N GLN A 7 -1.55 0.24 5.21
CA GLN A 7 -0.26 0.78 5.61
C GLN A 7 0.69 0.80 4.42
N PHE A 8 1.48 1.86 4.32
CA PHE A 8 2.62 1.98 3.43
C PHE A 8 3.90 1.72 4.23
N HIS A 9 4.85 1.02 3.62
CA HIS A 9 6.16 0.72 4.17
C HIS A 9 7.21 1.22 3.17
N ASP A 10 8.12 2.07 3.62
CA ASP A 10 9.27 2.48 2.82
C ASP A 10 10.42 1.47 2.93
N ALA A 11 11.48 1.68 2.14
CA ALA A 11 12.66 0.82 2.13
C ALA A 11 13.43 0.81 3.47
N PHE A 12 13.16 1.77 4.36
CA PHE A 12 13.82 1.93 5.66
C PHE A 12 13.00 1.35 6.82
N GLY A 13 11.82 0.80 6.54
CA GLY A 13 10.93 0.21 7.53
C GLY A 13 10.04 1.22 8.25
N HIS A 14 9.97 2.48 7.78
CA HIS A 14 8.97 3.43 8.26
C HIS A 14 7.59 3.04 7.76
N ARG A 15 6.59 3.27 8.60
CA ARG A 15 5.21 2.88 8.36
C ARG A 15 4.26 4.05 8.46
N ASP A 16 3.44 4.23 7.43
CA ASP A 16 2.43 5.28 7.37
C ASP A 16 1.06 4.71 7.02
N VAL A 17 0.03 5.13 7.76
CA VAL A 17 -1.36 4.82 7.40
C VAL A 17 -1.78 5.68 6.22
N ARG A 18 -2.16 5.05 5.11
CA ARG A 18 -2.54 5.73 3.87
C ARG A 18 -4.04 5.82 3.65
N LYS A 19 -4.77 4.78 4.05
CA LYS A 19 -6.21 4.68 3.81
C LYS A 19 -6.89 3.81 4.86
N VAL A 20 -8.09 4.19 5.26
CA VAL A 20 -9.03 3.30 5.95
C VAL A 20 -10.20 3.06 5.00
N SER A 21 -10.47 1.79 4.71
CA SER A 21 -11.54 1.33 3.82
C SER A 21 -12.58 0.54 4.60
N ARG A 22 -13.82 0.53 4.11
CA ARG A 22 -14.91 -0.29 4.66
C ARG A 22 -14.94 -1.71 4.06
N SER A 23 -14.06 -2.00 3.10
CA SER A 23 -13.92 -3.31 2.46
C SER A 23 -12.48 -3.59 2.03
N SER A 24 -12.10 -4.87 1.97
CA SER A 24 -10.80 -5.33 1.46
C SER A 24 -10.58 -4.93 0.01
N ALA A 25 -11.59 -5.12 -0.86
CA ALA A 25 -11.54 -4.71 -2.27
C ALA A 25 -11.30 -3.20 -2.44
N GLY A 26 -11.87 -2.37 -1.55
CA GLY A 26 -11.61 -0.92 -1.57
C GLY A 26 -10.19 -0.54 -1.14
N ALA A 27 -9.60 -1.30 -0.20
CA ALA A 27 -8.21 -1.13 0.20
C ALA A 27 -7.24 -1.57 -0.91
N GLU A 28 -7.52 -2.70 -1.57
CA GLU A 28 -6.75 -3.17 -2.73
C GLU A 28 -6.82 -2.18 -3.89
N ALA A 29 -8.03 -1.70 -4.24
CA ALA A 29 -8.22 -0.71 -5.31
C ALA A 29 -7.44 0.59 -5.04
N TYR A 30 -7.36 1.03 -3.78
CA TYR A 30 -6.53 2.15 -3.38
C TYR A 30 -5.04 1.91 -3.69
N ILE A 31 -4.50 0.75 -3.31
CA ILE A 31 -3.09 0.42 -3.55
C ILE A 31 -2.80 0.39 -5.05
N ILE A 32 -3.65 -0.29 -5.84
CA ILE A 32 -3.51 -0.35 -7.30
C ILE A 32 -3.48 1.06 -7.91
N SER A 33 -4.41 1.93 -7.50
CA SER A 33 -4.47 3.31 -7.99
C SER A 33 -3.21 4.11 -7.63
N THR A 34 -2.67 3.88 -6.43
CA THR A 34 -1.48 4.56 -5.93
C THR A 34 -0.24 4.11 -6.70
N LEU A 35 -0.06 2.80 -6.88
CA LEU A 35 1.05 2.23 -7.64
C LEU A 35 1.03 2.68 -9.11
N ALA A 36 -0.15 2.75 -9.74
CA ALA A 36 -0.29 3.29 -11.08
C ALA A 36 0.15 4.77 -11.16
N SER A 37 -0.25 5.59 -10.18
CA SER A 37 0.14 7.01 -10.11
C SER A 37 1.65 7.23 -9.90
N ALA A 38 2.30 6.28 -9.21
CA ALA A 38 3.74 6.28 -8.96
C ALA A 38 4.56 5.63 -10.08
N SER A 39 3.92 5.23 -11.19
CA SER A 39 4.54 4.49 -12.29
C SER A 39 5.34 3.27 -11.78
N ALA A 40 4.78 2.55 -10.81
CA ALA A 40 5.47 1.44 -10.17
C ALA A 40 5.61 0.24 -11.13
N THR A 41 6.73 -0.45 -11.02
CA THR A 41 7.06 -1.69 -11.73
C THR A 41 7.25 -2.84 -10.75
N ASP A 42 7.44 -4.05 -11.27
CA ASP A 42 7.76 -5.24 -10.47
C ASP A 42 6.78 -5.47 -9.32
N ILE A 43 5.49 -5.22 -9.61
CA ILE A 43 4.41 -5.32 -8.64
C ILE A 43 4.16 -6.80 -8.34
N VAL A 44 4.40 -7.19 -7.09
CA VAL A 44 4.17 -8.55 -6.59
C VAL A 44 3.14 -8.49 -5.48
N TRP A 45 2.08 -9.28 -5.62
CA TRP A 45 1.04 -9.45 -4.61
C TRP A 45 1.12 -10.83 -3.98
N GLU A 46 0.83 -10.90 -2.68
CA GLU A 46 0.55 -12.18 -2.04
C GLU A 46 -0.79 -12.76 -2.52
N SER A 47 -0.94 -14.08 -2.45
CA SER A 47 -2.11 -14.81 -2.96
C SER A 47 -3.43 -14.37 -2.34
N ASN A 48 -3.40 -13.95 -1.07
CA ASN A 48 -4.57 -13.45 -0.33
C ASN A 48 -4.84 -11.95 -0.54
N ARG A 49 -4.03 -11.27 -1.36
CA ARG A 49 -4.12 -9.83 -1.66
C ARG A 49 -4.02 -8.90 -0.44
N THR A 50 -3.46 -9.35 0.68
CA THR A 50 -3.27 -8.49 1.87
C THR A 50 -1.92 -7.77 1.90
N TYR A 51 -0.99 -8.16 1.04
CA TYR A 51 0.34 -7.54 0.98
C TYR A 51 0.79 -7.40 -0.47
N CYS A 52 1.46 -6.28 -0.76
CA CYS A 52 2.00 -5.94 -2.07
C CYS A 52 3.38 -5.31 -1.91
N THR A 53 4.32 -5.68 -2.77
CA THR A 53 5.60 -4.98 -2.95
C THR A 53 5.71 -4.47 -4.39
N ALA A 54 6.38 -3.35 -4.58
CA ALA A 54 6.62 -2.80 -5.92
C ALA A 54 7.86 -1.92 -5.94
N LEU A 55 8.46 -1.74 -7.12
CA LEU A 55 9.46 -0.70 -7.37
C LEU A 55 8.74 0.57 -7.83
N ALA A 56 8.61 1.56 -6.97
CA ALA A 56 7.93 2.82 -7.27
C ALA A 56 8.93 3.91 -7.64
N ARG A 57 8.57 4.77 -8.61
CA ARG A 57 9.40 5.93 -8.96
C ARG A 57 9.12 7.08 -8.00
N VAL A 58 10.12 7.46 -7.20
CA VAL A 58 10.03 8.60 -6.29
C VAL A 58 10.41 9.89 -7.03
N ARG A 59 9.59 10.93 -6.88
CA ARG A 59 9.86 12.25 -7.47
C ARG A 59 10.69 13.09 -6.50
N GLY A 60 11.72 13.78 -7.01
CA GLY A 60 12.51 14.74 -6.23
C GLY A 60 13.96 14.87 -6.70
N PRO A 61 14.77 15.74 -6.06
CA PRO A 61 16.18 15.97 -6.40
C PRO A 61 17.06 14.72 -6.21
N GLN A 62 16.64 13.79 -5.35
CA GLN A 62 17.25 12.47 -5.16
C GLN A 62 16.45 11.35 -5.84
N GLY A 63 15.62 11.70 -6.83
CA GLY A 63 14.64 10.81 -7.44
C GLY A 63 15.28 9.58 -8.09
N GLY A 64 14.66 8.42 -7.83
CA GLY A 64 15.07 7.11 -8.30
C GLY A 64 13.92 6.11 -8.19
N PHE A 65 14.23 4.82 -8.25
CA PHE A 65 13.29 3.75 -7.93
C PHE A 65 13.54 3.28 -6.51
N GLU A 66 12.48 3.18 -5.72
CA GLU A 66 12.52 2.66 -4.36
C GLU A 66 11.60 1.45 -4.25
N LEU A 67 12.05 0.45 -3.49
CA LEU A 67 11.19 -0.64 -3.10
C LEU A 67 10.20 -0.11 -2.06
N VAL A 68 8.92 -0.24 -2.37
CA VAL A 68 7.83 0.13 -1.47
C VAL A 68 6.93 -1.06 -1.24
N SER A 69 6.32 -1.11 -0.06
CA SER A 69 5.35 -2.15 0.27
C SER A 69 4.07 -1.54 0.79
N TYR A 70 2.97 -2.26 0.59
CA TYR A 70 1.68 -1.97 1.18
C TYR A 70 1.13 -3.21 1.88
N SER A 71 0.54 -3.02 3.06
CA SER A 71 -0.24 -4.06 3.74
C SER A 71 -1.68 -3.60 3.96
N ILE A 72 -2.61 -4.55 3.94
CA ILE A 72 -4.01 -4.36 4.31
C ILE A 72 -4.25 -5.11 5.62
N GLU A 73 -4.56 -4.38 6.68
CA GLU A 73 -4.86 -4.93 7.99
C GLU A 73 -6.35 -4.84 8.29
N GLU A 74 -6.93 -5.93 8.77
CA GLU A 74 -8.32 -5.96 9.23
C GLU A 74 -8.39 -5.53 10.71
N HIS A 75 -9.23 -4.54 11.00
CA HIS A 75 -9.41 -3.97 12.33
C HIS A 75 -10.88 -3.96 12.70
N ALA A 76 -11.19 -4.46 13.90
CA ALA A 76 -12.51 -4.29 14.50
C ALA A 76 -12.64 -2.88 15.09
N VAL A 77 -13.57 -2.10 14.58
CA VAL A 77 -13.97 -0.80 15.14
C VAL A 77 -14.88 -1.07 16.34
N ILE A 78 -14.38 -0.68 17.51
CA ILE A 78 -15.10 -0.63 18.78
C ILE A 78 -15.61 0.82 18.93
N ASP A 79 -16.91 0.96 19.17
CA ASP A 79 -17.57 2.24 19.45
C ASP A 79 -17.44 2.58 20.94
#